data_AF-K2HLR9-F1
#
_entry.id   AF-K2HLR9-F1
#
_cell.length_a   1.000
_cell.length_b   1.000
_cell.length_c   1.000
_cell.angle_alpha   90.00
_cell.angle_beta   90.00
_cell.angle_gamma   90.00
#
_symmetry.space_group_name_H-M   'P 1'
#
loop_
_entity.id
_entity.type
_entity.pdbx_description
1 polymer ?
#
loop_
_entity_poly.entity_id
_entity_poly.type
_entity_poly.pdbx_seq_one_letter_code
_entity_poly.pdbx_strand_id
1 'polypeptide(L)'
;MTLPKADWSGAKCLLVAHVGPMTEAAALGPALKALALWAESRRSRLVGLWPGQPPLTGFTDRDLLHVGPGPIDLHGERPQGAILLSDPGQSVLDLAFALHLAGIPRRAGIAAEFGGSALTDPVAPPDLPLPERHLAVLGALGLWARQDARIGRETTIRRAAGT
;
A
#
# COMPACT_ATOMS: atom_id res chain seq x y z
N MET A 1 5.27 18.39 17.09
CA MET A 1 4.55 17.28 17.72
C MET A 1 4.49 16.16 16.71
N THR A 2 5.33 15.14 16.84
CA THR A 2 5.42 14.04 15.87
C THR A 2 4.32 13.03 16.19
N LEU A 3 3.35 12.86 15.29
CA LEU A 3 2.32 11.84 15.47
C LEU A 3 3.00 10.46 15.57
N PRO A 4 2.58 9.57 16.49
CA PRO A 4 3.10 8.22 16.57
C PRO A 4 2.92 7.52 15.22
N LYS A 5 3.97 6.85 14.75
CA LYS A 5 3.93 6.07 13.51
C LYS A 5 2.80 5.06 13.62
N ALA A 6 1.85 5.13 12.69
CA ALA A 6 0.64 4.37 12.82
C ALA A 6 0.92 2.87 12.70
N ASP A 7 0.43 2.09 13.66
CA ASP A 7 0.72 0.65 13.73
C ASP A 7 -0.32 -0.14 12.93
N TRP A 8 0.09 -0.72 11.80
CA TRP A 8 -0.75 -1.56 10.94
C TRP A 8 -0.67 -3.05 11.30
N SER A 9 0.10 -3.42 12.33
CA SER A 9 0.44 -4.80 12.70
C SER A 9 -0.77 -5.71 13.02
N GLY A 10 -1.87 -5.12 13.50
CA GLY A 10 -3.07 -5.83 13.93
C GLY A 10 -4.15 -5.99 12.85
N ALA A 11 -3.99 -5.39 11.67
CA ALA A 11 -5.03 -5.44 10.65
C ALA A 11 -5.18 -6.85 10.06
N LYS A 12 -6.40 -7.40 10.11
CA LYS A 12 -6.82 -8.69 9.56
C LYS A 12 -7.34 -8.60 8.13
N CYS A 13 -7.86 -7.46 7.72
CA CYS A 13 -8.32 -7.22 6.35
C CYS A 13 -7.89 -5.81 5.91
N LEU A 14 -7.12 -5.73 4.83
CA LEU A 14 -6.66 -4.46 4.25
C LEU A 14 -7.11 -4.33 2.81
N LEU A 15 -7.53 -3.13 2.43
CA LEU A 15 -7.78 -2.75 1.05
C LEU A 15 -6.52 -2.10 0.47
N VAL A 16 -6.16 -2.49 -0.75
CA VAL A 16 -5.06 -1.90 -1.51
C VAL A 16 -5.64 -1.31 -2.78
N ALA A 17 -5.45 -0.02 -2.98
CA ALA A 17 -5.96 0.66 -4.17
C ALA A 17 -4.84 1.39 -4.91
N HIS A 18 -4.97 1.46 -6.23
CA HIS A 18 -4.09 2.23 -7.09
C HIS A 18 -4.84 3.36 -7.78
N VAL A 19 -4.21 4.53 -7.83
CA VAL A 19 -4.66 5.68 -8.61
C VAL A 19 -3.58 6.08 -9.62
N GLY A 20 -3.87 5.84 -10.89
CA GLY A 20 -2.99 6.19 -11.99
C GLY A 20 -3.39 5.50 -13.30
N PRO A 21 -2.77 5.88 -14.43
CA PRO A 21 -2.99 5.22 -15.70
C PRO A 21 -2.59 3.73 -15.66
N MET A 22 -3.35 2.90 -16.39
CA MET A 22 -3.08 1.45 -16.48
C MET A 22 -1.70 1.12 -17.05
N THR A 23 -1.10 2.01 -17.85
CA THR A 23 0.23 1.81 -18.44
C THR A 23 1.32 1.66 -17.38
N GLU A 24 1.12 2.23 -16.19
CA GLU A 24 2.07 2.18 -15.07
C GLU A 24 1.76 1.06 -14.08
N ALA A 25 0.69 0.27 -14.30
CA ALA A 25 0.26 -0.79 -13.38
C ALA A 25 1.34 -1.86 -13.15
N ALA A 26 2.25 -2.08 -14.10
CA ALA A 26 3.39 -2.98 -13.92
C ALA A 26 4.30 -2.56 -12.75
N ALA A 27 4.39 -1.26 -12.46
CA ALA A 27 5.16 -0.73 -11.33
C ALA A 27 4.54 -1.03 -9.96
N LEU A 28 3.32 -1.58 -9.91
CA LEU A 28 2.72 -2.06 -8.66
C LEU A 28 3.29 -3.42 -8.23
N GLY A 29 3.82 -4.20 -9.17
CA GLY A 29 4.26 -5.58 -8.93
C GLY A 29 5.12 -5.76 -7.67
N PRO A 30 6.21 -4.99 -7.49
CA PRO A 30 7.04 -5.06 -6.29
C PRO A 30 6.29 -4.76 -4.99
N ALA A 31 5.41 -3.75 -4.99
CA ALA A 31 4.64 -3.36 -3.82
C ALA A 31 3.57 -4.40 -3.45
N LEU A 32 2.89 -4.97 -4.45
CA LEU A 32 1.92 -6.05 -4.25
C LEU A 32 2.60 -7.31 -3.73
N LYS A 33 3.79 -7.66 -4.25
CA LYS A 33 4.59 -8.78 -3.73
C LYS A 33 4.98 -8.57 -2.27
N ALA A 34 5.44 -7.36 -1.92
CA ALA A 34 5.80 -7.03 -0.54
C ALA A 34 4.58 -7.12 0.40
N LEU A 35 3.42 -6.61 -0.03
CA LEU A 35 2.17 -6.71 0.73
C LEU A 35 1.69 -8.15 0.89
N ALA A 36 1.76 -8.96 -0.16
CA ALA A 36 1.38 -10.37 -0.09
C ALA A 36 2.22 -11.13 0.94
N LEU A 37 3.54 -10.95 0.94
CA LEU A 37 4.45 -11.55 1.93
C LEU A 37 4.15 -11.07 3.35
N TRP A 38 3.89 -9.76 3.52
CA TRP A 38 3.50 -9.21 4.82
C TRP A 38 2.18 -9.81 5.31
N ALA A 39 1.18 -9.91 4.44
CA ALA A 39 -0.14 -10.41 4.76
C ALA A 39 -0.11 -11.90 5.12
N GLU A 40 0.64 -12.70 4.36
CA GLU A 40 0.88 -14.12 4.66
C GLU A 40 1.50 -14.30 6.04
N SER A 41 2.55 -13.53 6.36
CA SER A 41 3.24 -13.62 7.66
C SER A 41 2.35 -13.30 8.87
N ARG A 42 1.24 -12.58 8.65
CA ARG A 42 0.30 -12.12 9.70
C ARG A 42 -1.07 -12.79 9.63
N ARG A 43 -1.29 -13.67 8.65
CA ARG A 43 -2.62 -14.23 8.31
C ARG A 43 -3.65 -13.11 8.10
N SER A 44 -3.22 -12.05 7.42
CA SER A 44 -4.08 -10.95 7.02
C SER A 44 -4.59 -11.20 5.61
N ARG A 45 -5.82 -10.78 5.34
CA ARG A 45 -6.44 -10.76 4.02
C ARG A 45 -6.12 -9.43 3.34
N LEU A 46 -5.84 -9.50 2.04
CA LEU A 46 -5.73 -8.33 1.18
C LEU A 46 -6.88 -8.35 0.19
N VAL A 47 -7.59 -7.24 0.11
CA VAL A 47 -8.57 -6.92 -0.91
C VAL A 47 -7.94 -5.86 -1.78
N GLY A 48 -8.21 -5.83 -3.08
CA GLY A 48 -7.78 -4.67 -3.83
C GLY A 48 -8.78 -4.11 -4.82
N LEU A 49 -8.41 -2.90 -5.26
CA LEU A 49 -9.25 -1.98 -5.97
C LEU A 49 -8.43 -1.34 -7.10
N TRP A 50 -8.82 -1.60 -8.35
CA TRP A 50 -8.09 -1.12 -9.54
C TRP A 50 -9.02 -0.50 -10.56
N PRO A 51 -8.56 0.52 -11.31
CA PRO A 51 -9.29 1.00 -12.47
C PRO A 51 -9.25 -0.04 -13.61
N GLY A 52 -10.42 -0.57 -13.99
CA GLY A 52 -10.71 -0.98 -15.37
C GLY A 52 -10.55 -2.45 -15.84
N GLN A 53 -9.82 -3.37 -15.18
CA GLN A 53 -9.62 -4.75 -15.70
C GLN A 53 -9.18 -5.77 -14.60
N PRO A 54 -9.21 -7.10 -14.85
CA PRO A 54 -9.26 -8.17 -13.82
C PRO A 54 -7.96 -8.34 -13.00
N PRO A 55 -8.05 -9.00 -11.83
CA PRO A 55 -6.92 -9.26 -10.94
C PRO A 55 -5.61 -9.68 -11.58
N LEU A 56 -4.52 -9.12 -11.06
CA LEU A 56 -3.21 -9.76 -11.13
C LEU A 56 -3.28 -11.14 -10.47
N THR A 57 -2.83 -12.16 -11.19
CA THR A 57 -2.82 -13.56 -10.76
C THR A 57 -2.04 -13.71 -9.45
N GLY A 58 -2.75 -14.09 -8.37
CA GLY A 58 -2.20 -14.23 -7.02
C GLY A 58 -3.15 -13.78 -5.92
N PHE A 59 -4.16 -12.98 -6.25
CA PHE A 59 -5.30 -12.69 -5.37
C PHE A 59 -6.45 -13.64 -5.72
N THR A 60 -7.08 -14.25 -4.71
CA THR A 60 -8.26 -15.09 -4.95
C THR A 60 -9.39 -14.23 -5.50
N ASP A 61 -10.14 -14.77 -6.47
CA ASP A 61 -11.23 -14.13 -7.23
C ASP A 61 -12.35 -13.48 -6.37
N ARG A 62 -12.34 -13.73 -5.06
CA ARG A 62 -13.25 -13.14 -4.05
C ARG A 62 -12.70 -11.88 -3.37
N ASP A 63 -11.51 -11.41 -3.74
CA ASP A 63 -10.77 -10.33 -3.09
C ASP A 63 -10.63 -9.07 -3.94
N LEU A 64 -11.35 -8.99 -5.06
CA LEU A 64 -11.24 -7.86 -5.97
C LEU A 64 -12.55 -7.15 -6.16
N LEU A 65 -12.47 -5.84 -6.01
CA LEU A 65 -13.58 -4.94 -6.26
C LEU A 65 -13.27 -4.16 -7.52
N HIS A 66 -14.18 -4.25 -8.48
CA HIS A 66 -14.18 -3.36 -9.63
C HIS A 66 -14.84 -2.03 -9.23
N VAL A 67 -14.12 -0.92 -9.39
CA VAL A 67 -14.72 0.41 -9.28
C VAL A 67 -15.27 0.80 -10.63
N GLY A 68 -16.58 0.64 -10.80
CA GLY A 68 -17.35 1.44 -11.76
C GLY A 68 -17.74 2.79 -11.14
N PRO A 69 -18.39 3.69 -11.89
CA PRO A 69 -19.00 4.90 -11.33
C PRO A 69 -20.20 4.50 -10.45
N GLY A 70 -19.93 4.12 -9.20
CA GLY A 70 -20.91 3.64 -8.24
C GLY A 70 -20.30 3.42 -6.85
N PRO A 71 -21.12 3.23 -5.81
CA PRO A 71 -20.64 2.95 -4.46
C PRO A 71 -19.79 1.66 -4.43
N ILE A 72 -18.67 1.68 -3.70
CA ILE A 72 -17.82 0.50 -3.51
C ILE A 72 -18.57 -0.46 -2.58
N ASP A 73 -19.11 -1.55 -3.14
CA ASP A 73 -19.81 -2.58 -2.37
C ASP A 73 -18.83 -3.64 -1.85
N LEU A 74 -18.41 -3.49 -0.59
CA LEU A 74 -17.50 -4.42 0.08
C LEU A 74 -18.29 -5.64 0.59
N HIS A 75 -18.60 -6.59 -0.28
CA HIS A 75 -19.21 -7.86 0.15
C HIS A 75 -18.20 -8.68 0.98
N GLY A 76 -18.43 -8.82 2.29
CA GLY A 76 -17.63 -9.65 3.21
C GLY A 76 -17.14 -8.92 4.46
N GLU A 77 -15.99 -9.34 4.99
CA GLU A 77 -15.34 -8.68 6.13
C GLU A 77 -14.85 -7.29 5.69
N ARG A 78 -15.39 -6.25 6.35
CA ARG A 78 -15.04 -4.85 6.06
C ARG A 78 -13.53 -4.61 6.32
N PRO A 79 -12.79 -4.06 5.34
CA PRO A 79 -11.40 -3.66 5.54
C PRO A 79 -11.24 -2.71 6.72
N GLN A 80 -10.24 -3.00 7.56
CA GLN A 80 -9.89 -2.17 8.71
C GLN A 80 -8.97 -1.01 8.29
N GLY A 81 -8.44 -1.05 7.09
CA GLY A 81 -7.70 0.05 6.52
C GLY A 81 -7.56 -0.07 5.01
N ALA A 82 -7.22 1.05 4.39
CA ALA A 82 -6.93 1.17 2.98
C ALA A 82 -5.55 1.79 2.76
N ILE A 83 -4.81 1.23 1.81
CA ILE A 83 -3.52 1.74 1.34
C ILE A 83 -3.74 2.24 -0.07
N LEU A 84 -3.54 3.54 -0.26
CA LEU A 84 -3.71 4.24 -1.51
C LEU A 84 -2.33 4.47 -2.12
N LEU A 85 -2.03 3.72 -3.18
CA LEU A 85 -0.85 3.90 -3.99
C LEU A 85 -1.21 4.82 -5.16
N SER A 86 -0.38 5.81 -5.45
CA SER A 86 -0.59 6.70 -6.58
C SER A 86 0.68 6.98 -7.36
N ASP A 87 0.49 7.10 -8.66
CA ASP A 87 1.54 7.54 -9.56
C ASP A 87 1.89 9.02 -9.28
N PRO A 88 3.06 9.50 -9.72
CA PRO A 88 3.44 10.90 -9.54
C PRO A 88 2.39 11.88 -10.12
N GLY A 89 1.89 12.79 -9.27
CA GLY A 89 0.91 13.81 -9.66
C GLY A 89 -0.53 13.29 -9.76
N GLN A 90 -0.82 12.09 -9.25
CA GLN A 90 -2.15 11.50 -9.21
C GLN A 90 -2.81 11.59 -7.83
N SER A 91 -3.96 12.27 -7.81
CA SER A 91 -4.73 12.54 -6.61
C SER A 91 -5.37 11.29 -6.05
N VAL A 92 -5.13 10.98 -4.78
CA VAL A 92 -5.88 9.95 -4.05
C VAL A 92 -7.13 10.51 -3.34
N LEU A 93 -7.44 11.80 -3.46
CA LEU A 93 -8.45 12.46 -2.62
C LEU A 93 -9.85 11.87 -2.82
N ASP A 94 -10.31 11.80 -4.06
CA ASP A 94 -11.68 11.33 -4.36
C ASP A 94 -11.87 9.91 -3.85
N LEU A 95 -10.85 9.07 -4.02
CA LEU A 95 -10.86 7.70 -3.53
C LEU A 95 -10.78 7.64 -2.00
N ALA A 96 -9.90 8.41 -1.36
CA ALA A 96 -9.82 8.48 0.10
C ALA A 96 -11.15 8.96 0.72
N PHE A 97 -11.81 9.92 0.08
CA PHE A 97 -13.13 10.41 0.49
C PHE A 97 -14.22 9.35 0.30
N ALA A 98 -14.23 8.65 -0.84
CA ALA A 98 -15.15 7.53 -1.05
C ALA A 98 -14.97 6.43 0.01
N LEU A 99 -13.73 6.09 0.37
CA LEU A 99 -13.42 5.10 1.41
C LEU A 99 -13.78 5.60 2.83
N HIS A 100 -13.70 6.92 3.06
CA HIS A 100 -14.19 7.54 4.28
C HIS A 100 -15.72 7.39 4.41
N LEU A 101 -16.46 7.73 3.35
CA LEU A 101 -17.92 7.54 3.30
C LEU A 101 -18.31 6.06 3.40
N ALA A 102 -17.51 5.17 2.81
CA ALA A 102 -17.64 3.73 2.97
C ALA A 102 -17.30 3.25 4.38
N GLY A 103 -16.86 4.12 5.29
CA GLY A 103 -16.58 3.82 6.71
C GLY A 103 -15.36 2.93 6.95
N ILE A 104 -14.35 3.01 6.09
CA ILE A 104 -13.05 2.35 6.34
C ILE A 104 -12.26 3.25 7.30
N PRO A 105 -11.91 2.78 8.51
CA PRO A 105 -11.46 3.66 9.58
C PRO A 105 -10.05 4.22 9.35
N ARG A 106 -9.19 3.49 8.61
CA ARG A 106 -7.80 3.89 8.35
C ARG A 106 -7.54 4.03 6.85
N ARG A 107 -6.92 5.12 6.44
CA ARG A 107 -6.65 5.46 5.05
C ARG A 107 -5.26 6.07 4.97
N ALA A 108 -4.32 5.30 4.43
CA ALA A 108 -2.95 5.72 4.19
C ALA A 108 -2.73 6.05 2.72
N GLY A 109 -1.90 7.03 2.44
CA GLY A 109 -1.58 7.46 1.07
C GLY A 109 -0.61 8.63 1.07
N ILE A 110 -0.14 9.02 -0.11
CA ILE A 110 0.77 10.15 -0.26
C ILE A 110 0.05 11.47 0.01
N ALA A 111 0.60 12.30 0.88
CA ALA A 111 -0.01 13.50 1.45
C ALA A 111 0.13 14.77 0.59
N ALA A 112 1.10 14.79 -0.33
CA ALA A 112 1.39 15.97 -1.17
C ALA A 112 0.24 16.35 -2.10
N GLU A 113 -0.73 15.46 -2.21
CA GLU A 113 -1.91 15.61 -3.02
C GLU A 113 -3.08 15.72 -2.04
N PHE A 114 -3.40 16.94 -1.57
CA PHE A 114 -4.56 17.32 -0.72
C PHE A 114 -4.39 17.24 0.81
N GLY A 115 -4.24 18.42 1.43
CA GLY A 115 -5.09 18.95 2.52
C GLY A 115 -5.32 18.16 3.83
N GLY A 116 -4.71 16.98 4.01
CA GLY A 116 -4.62 16.23 5.27
C GLY A 116 -5.90 15.63 5.86
N SER A 117 -7.10 15.95 5.38
CA SER A 117 -8.35 15.57 6.07
C SER A 117 -8.92 14.20 5.69
N ALA A 118 -8.73 13.75 4.44
CA ALA A 118 -9.29 12.48 3.99
C ALA A 118 -8.43 11.27 4.41
N LEU A 119 -7.11 11.44 4.50
CA LEU A 119 -6.18 10.42 4.99
C LEU A 119 -6.07 10.47 6.50
N THR A 120 -6.13 9.33 7.17
CA THR A 120 -5.79 9.22 8.61
C THR A 120 -4.30 9.03 8.82
N ASP A 121 -3.62 8.44 7.83
CA ASP A 121 -2.22 8.04 7.90
C ASP A 121 -1.44 8.63 6.70
N PRO A 122 -1.29 9.97 6.63
CA PRO A 122 -0.62 10.62 5.52
C PRO A 122 0.87 10.24 5.46
N VAL A 123 1.35 9.88 4.27
CA VAL A 123 2.75 9.59 3.99
C VAL A 123 3.35 10.76 3.21
N ALA A 124 4.50 11.26 3.64
CA ALA A 124 5.21 12.30 2.91
C ALA A 124 5.52 11.84 1.46
N PRO A 125 5.41 12.72 0.45
CA PRO A 125 5.75 12.37 -0.92
C PRO A 125 7.20 11.90 -1.00
N PRO A 126 7.47 10.67 -1.47
CA PRO A 126 8.83 10.27 -1.77
C PRO A 126 9.26 10.92 -3.09
N ASP A 127 10.46 11.50 -3.09
CA ASP A 127 11.15 11.92 -4.32
C ASP A 127 11.85 10.71 -4.95
N LEU A 128 11.03 9.77 -5.43
CA LEU A 128 11.47 8.50 -6.00
C LEU A 128 10.63 8.18 -7.24
N PRO A 129 11.22 7.53 -8.26
CA PRO A 129 10.47 7.02 -9.39
C PRO A 129 9.60 5.82 -8.99
N LEU A 130 8.74 5.40 -9.90
CA LEU A 130 8.11 4.09 -9.85
C LEU A 130 9.14 3.01 -10.21
N PRO A 131 9.15 1.83 -9.55
CA PRO A 131 8.24 1.37 -8.49
C PRO A 131 8.64 1.75 -7.05
N GLU A 132 9.82 2.33 -6.82
CA GLU A 132 10.39 2.62 -5.50
C GLU A 132 9.49 3.52 -4.65
N ARG A 133 8.77 4.45 -5.30
CA ARG A 133 7.74 5.29 -4.69
C ARG A 133 6.68 4.48 -3.95
N HIS A 134 6.13 3.43 -4.56
CA HIS A 134 5.13 2.59 -3.92
C HIS A 134 5.69 1.83 -2.72
N LEU A 135 6.92 1.33 -2.84
CA LEU A 135 7.61 0.64 -1.76
C LEU A 135 7.94 1.59 -0.59
N ALA A 136 8.29 2.84 -0.87
CA ALA A 136 8.51 3.85 0.16
C ALA A 136 7.24 4.11 0.99
N VAL A 137 6.06 4.12 0.36
CA VAL A 137 4.77 4.20 1.06
C VAL A 137 4.62 3.03 2.03
N LEU A 138 4.86 1.80 1.59
CA LEU A 138 4.79 0.62 2.48
C LEU A 138 5.80 0.70 3.63
N GLY A 139 6.97 1.30 3.41
CA GLY A 139 8.01 1.51 4.43
C GLY A 139 7.62 2.50 5.50
N ALA A 140 7.00 3.59 5.07
CA ALA A 140 6.42 4.57 5.97
C ALA A 140 5.33 3.95 6.85
N LEU A 141 4.61 2.94 6.36
CA LEU A 141 3.54 2.25 7.09
C LEU A 141 4.01 1.01 7.88
N GLY A 142 5.27 0.58 7.71
CA GLY A 142 5.77 -0.65 8.34
C GLY A 142 5.17 -1.93 7.74
N LEU A 143 4.67 -1.84 6.52
CA LEU A 143 4.01 -2.93 5.77
C LEU A 143 4.99 -3.70 4.87
N TRP A 144 6.25 -3.31 4.86
CA TRP A 144 7.33 -4.11 4.32
C TRP A 144 8.55 -3.96 5.23
N ALA A 145 9.23 -5.06 5.52
CA ALA A 145 10.56 -5.03 6.06
C ALA A 145 11.50 -5.15 4.86
N ARG A 146 12.39 -4.18 4.63
CA ARG A 146 13.55 -4.40 3.75
C ARG A 146 14.21 -5.71 4.21
N GLN A 147 14.23 -6.73 3.34
CA GLN A 147 14.82 -8.02 3.70
C GLN A 147 16.32 -7.96 4.04
N ASP A 148 17.03 -6.83 3.83
CA ASP A 148 18.50 -6.79 3.91
C ASP A 148 19.12 -5.73 4.84
N ALA A 149 18.69 -5.65 6.10
CA ALA A 149 19.62 -5.22 7.15
C ALA A 149 20.59 -6.35 7.58
N ARG A 150 20.42 -7.58 7.04
CA ARG A 150 21.28 -8.74 7.34
C ARG A 150 22.44 -8.93 6.36
N ILE A 151 22.31 -8.58 5.08
CA ILE A 151 23.41 -8.78 4.10
C ILE A 151 24.58 -7.81 4.31
N GLY A 152 24.35 -6.63 4.90
CA GLY A 152 25.41 -5.63 5.19
C GLY A 152 26.36 -5.98 6.34
N ARG A 153 26.02 -6.95 7.21
CA ARG A 153 26.91 -7.40 8.29
C ARG A 153 27.80 -8.57 7.90
N GLU A 154 27.36 -9.46 7.02
CA GLU A 154 28.19 -10.62 6.61
C GLU A 154 29.25 -10.29 5.54
N THR A 155 29.01 -9.30 4.67
CA THR A 155 30.01 -8.88 3.67
C THR A 155 31.09 -7.96 4.25
N THR A 156 30.78 -7.20 5.30
CA THR A 156 31.78 -6.37 5.99
C THR A 156 32.73 -7.23 6.84
N ILE A 157 32.25 -8.35 7.40
CA ILE A 157 33.11 -9.28 8.17
C ILE A 157 34.05 -10.06 7.24
N ARG A 158 33.63 -10.41 6.01
CA ARG A 158 34.51 -11.15 5.08
C ARG A 158 35.58 -10.32 4.37
N ARG A 159 35.43 -8.99 4.28
CA ARG A 159 36.51 -8.10 3.78
C ARG A 159 37.56 -7.72 4.82
N ALA A 160 37.26 -7.85 6.11
CA ALA A 160 38.22 -7.64 7.19
C ALA A 160 39.06 -8.88 7.53
N ALA A 161 38.74 -10.04 6.94
CA ALA A 161 39.42 -11.32 7.20
C ALA A 161 40.26 -11.83 6.01
N GLY A 162 40.45 -11.01 4.97
CA GLY A 162 41.33 -11.30 3.84
C GLY A 162 42.51 -10.33 3.82
N THR A 163 43.39 -10.48 4.80
CA THR A 163 44.78 -9.99 4.76
C THR A 163 45.66 -11.18 4.46
#